data_AF-A0A7K6D9X3-F1
#
_entry.id   AF-A0A7K6D9X3-F1
#
_cell.length_a   1.000
_cell.length_b   1.000
_cell.length_c   1.000
_cell.angle_alpha   90.00
_cell.angle_beta   90.00
_cell.angle_gamma   90.00
#
_symmetry.space_group_name_H-M   'P 1'
#
loop_
_entity.id
_entity.type
_entity.pdbx_description
1 polymer ?
#
loop_
_entity_poly.entity_id
_entity_poly.type
_entity_poly.pdbx_seq_one_letter_code
_entity_poly.pdbx_strand_id
1 'polypeptide(L)'
;VSQCPPQPRCHRCGATPVSPRCPPGDAAVPTCPQGMAKNGAEAEIDEGLYSRQLYVLGHEAMKRMQTSNVLVSGLRGLGVEVAKNLILGGVKSVTLHDPHEATWTDLASQ
;
A
#
# COMPACT_ATOMS: atom_id res chain seq x y z
N VAL A 1 25.19 -16.43 -24.78
CA VAL A 1 26.13 -15.28 -24.89
C VAL A 1 25.29 -14.04 -25.15
N SER A 2 24.80 -13.32 -24.15
CA SER A 2 25.58 -12.44 -23.27
C SER A 2 24.78 -12.19 -21.98
N GLN A 3 25.29 -12.65 -20.83
CA GLN A 3 24.78 -12.28 -19.52
C GLN A 3 25.24 -10.86 -19.20
N CYS A 4 24.34 -9.98 -18.76
CA CYS A 4 24.71 -8.70 -18.16
C CYS A 4 24.43 -8.80 -16.65
N PRO A 5 25.42 -8.57 -15.76
CA PRO A 5 25.22 -8.69 -14.31
C PRO A 5 24.45 -7.47 -13.76
N PRO A 6 23.78 -7.57 -12.60
CA PRO A 6 23.06 -6.45 -11.99
C PRO A 6 24.05 -5.41 -11.45
N GLN A 7 23.85 -4.15 -11.80
CA GLN A 7 24.65 -3.03 -11.29
C GLN A 7 24.19 -2.65 -9.88
N PRO A 8 25.09 -2.50 -8.89
CA PRO A 8 24.72 -2.12 -7.54
C PRO A 8 24.53 -0.60 -7.37
N ARG A 9 23.47 -0.18 -6.68
CA ARG A 9 23.23 1.23 -6.28
C ARG A 9 23.60 1.44 -4.81
N CYS A 10 24.10 2.62 -4.48
CA CYS A 10 24.46 3.02 -3.11
C CYS A 10 23.22 3.44 -2.30
N HIS A 11 23.02 2.86 -1.11
CA HIS A 11 21.88 3.09 -0.21
C HIS A 11 21.76 4.51 0.38
N ARG A 12 22.72 5.41 0.12
CA ARG A 12 22.74 6.76 0.69
C ARG A 12 22.44 7.88 -0.31
N CYS A 13 22.59 7.65 -1.61
CA CYS A 13 22.44 8.69 -2.64
C CYS A 13 21.71 8.27 -3.93
N GLY A 14 21.43 6.97 -4.15
CA GLY A 14 20.57 6.49 -5.24
C GLY A 14 21.05 6.69 -6.69
N ALA A 15 22.21 7.31 -6.93
CA ALA A 15 22.77 7.51 -8.26
C ALA A 15 23.40 6.23 -8.87
N THR A 16 23.53 6.19 -10.19
CA THR A 16 24.35 5.19 -10.91
C THR A 16 25.83 5.32 -10.51
N PRO A 17 26.64 4.25 -10.61
CA PRO A 17 27.96 4.14 -9.95
C PRO A 17 29.07 5.08 -10.47
N VAL A 18 28.75 6.10 -11.29
CA VAL A 18 29.68 7.09 -11.87
C VAL A 18 29.54 8.49 -11.25
N SER A 19 28.79 8.66 -10.16
CA SER A 19 28.66 9.97 -9.52
C SER A 19 29.90 10.31 -8.66
N PRO A 20 30.55 11.48 -8.85
CA PRO A 20 31.82 11.85 -8.20
C PRO A 20 31.73 12.19 -6.70
N ARG A 21 30.67 11.73 -6.00
CA ARG A 21 30.34 12.12 -4.62
C ARG A 21 30.34 10.97 -3.58
N CYS A 22 30.77 9.75 -3.92
CA CYS A 22 30.80 8.64 -2.95
C CYS A 22 32.22 8.35 -2.41
N PRO A 23 32.42 8.26 -1.08
CA PRO A 23 33.67 7.80 -0.47
C PRO A 23 33.87 6.28 -0.65
N PRO A 24 35.12 5.78 -0.67
CA PRO A 24 35.41 4.35 -0.86
C PRO A 24 35.07 3.58 0.42
N GLY A 25 33.96 2.82 0.41
CA GLY A 25 33.42 2.21 1.63
C GLY A 25 32.60 0.93 1.44
N ASP A 26 31.33 1.00 1.02
CA ASP A 26 30.40 -0.12 1.25
C ASP A 26 29.48 -0.48 0.05
N ALA A 27 29.43 -1.77 -0.25
CA ALA A 27 28.79 -2.48 -1.37
C ALA A 27 27.24 -2.64 -1.21
N ALA A 28 26.41 -2.31 -2.21
CA ALA A 28 25.74 -3.21 -3.18
C ALA A 28 24.71 -4.26 -2.64
N VAL A 29 23.39 -3.97 -2.72
CA VAL A 29 22.29 -4.96 -2.59
C VAL A 29 21.32 -4.86 -3.79
N PRO A 30 20.75 -5.96 -4.34
CA PRO A 30 19.84 -5.92 -5.49
C PRO A 30 18.35 -5.90 -5.07
N THR A 31 17.51 -5.11 -5.74
CA THR A 31 16.04 -5.14 -5.59
C THR A 31 15.34 -5.31 -6.94
N CYS A 32 14.32 -6.17 -6.95
CA CYS A 32 13.45 -6.50 -8.09
C CYS A 32 12.61 -5.29 -8.58
N PRO A 33 12.10 -5.29 -9.83
CA PRO A 33 11.36 -4.14 -10.36
C PRO A 33 9.94 -4.08 -9.77
N GLN A 34 9.70 -3.13 -8.86
CA GLN A 34 8.34 -2.78 -8.42
C GLN A 34 7.60 -1.98 -9.52
N GLY A 35 6.35 -2.39 -9.76
CA GLY A 35 5.44 -1.83 -10.75
C GLY A 35 5.22 -0.32 -10.63
N MET A 36 5.01 0.29 -11.79
CA MET A 36 4.93 1.73 -12.00
C MET A 36 3.76 2.38 -11.24
N ALA A 37 4.02 3.50 -10.59
CA ALA A 37 3.00 4.41 -10.11
C ALA A 37 2.19 4.97 -11.29
N LYS A 38 0.92 4.56 -11.43
CA LYS A 38 -0.04 5.23 -12.32
C LYS A 38 -0.60 6.46 -11.60
N ASN A 39 -0.15 7.64 -12.02
CA ASN A 39 -0.76 8.91 -11.67
C ASN A 39 -1.97 9.17 -12.58
N GLY A 40 -3.17 9.32 -12.00
CA GLY A 40 -4.20 10.21 -12.54
C GLY A 40 -5.04 9.76 -13.74
N ALA A 41 -5.21 8.46 -13.99
CA ALA A 41 -6.35 7.98 -14.78
C ALA A 41 -7.46 7.60 -13.81
N GLU A 42 -8.74 7.83 -14.18
CA GLU A 42 -9.89 7.29 -13.44
C GLU A 42 -9.56 5.88 -12.94
N ALA A 43 -9.77 5.61 -11.65
CA ALA A 43 -9.44 4.33 -11.05
C ALA A 43 -10.19 3.22 -11.80
N GLU A 44 -9.53 2.70 -12.83
CA GLU A 44 -9.96 1.55 -13.59
C GLU A 44 -10.00 0.43 -12.56
N ILE A 45 -11.21 -0.04 -12.25
CA ILE A 45 -11.41 -1.09 -11.27
C ILE A 45 -10.61 -2.28 -11.79
N ASP A 46 -9.59 -2.69 -11.05
CA ASP A 46 -8.82 -3.88 -11.39
C ASP A 46 -9.73 -5.10 -11.27
N GLU A 47 -10.32 -5.49 -12.39
CA GLU A 47 -11.30 -6.57 -12.48
C GLU A 47 -10.69 -7.91 -12.03
N GLY A 48 -9.37 -8.08 -12.15
CA GLY A 48 -8.68 -9.26 -11.63
C GLY A 48 -8.72 -9.32 -10.10
N LEU A 49 -8.48 -8.18 -9.43
CA LEU A 49 -8.45 -8.09 -7.98
C LEU A 49 -9.86 -8.07 -7.34
N TYR A 50 -10.81 -7.35 -7.96
CA TYR A 50 -12.16 -7.13 -7.42
C TYR A 50 -13.25 -7.99 -8.06
N SER A 51 -12.90 -8.96 -8.93
CA SER A 51 -13.84 -9.82 -9.68
C SER A 51 -15.03 -10.33 -8.86
N ARG A 52 -14.80 -10.81 -7.64
CA ARG A 52 -15.86 -11.35 -6.76
C ARG A 52 -16.73 -10.27 -6.12
N GLN A 53 -16.17 -9.11 -5.79
CA GLN A 53 -16.92 -7.97 -5.25
C GLN A 53 -17.74 -7.25 -6.34
N LEU A 54 -17.27 -7.29 -7.59
CA LEU A 54 -17.91 -6.67 -8.75
C LEU A 54 -19.31 -7.23 -9.01
N TYR A 55 -19.49 -8.54 -8.88
CA TYR A 55 -20.80 -9.19 -9.08
C TYR A 55 -21.84 -8.88 -8.00
N VAL A 56 -21.41 -8.34 -6.85
CA VAL A 56 -22.31 -8.06 -5.71
C VAL A 56 -22.69 -6.58 -5.67
N LEU A 57 -21.70 -5.69 -5.82
CA LEU A 57 -21.90 -4.24 -5.68
C LEU A 57 -22.17 -3.55 -7.02
N GLY A 58 -21.61 -4.07 -8.12
CA GLY A 58 -21.62 -3.42 -9.43
C GLY A 58 -20.59 -2.30 -9.58
N HIS A 59 -20.24 -1.97 -10.83
CA HIS A 59 -19.18 -0.99 -11.16
C HIS A 59 -19.46 0.41 -10.60
N GLU A 60 -20.69 0.90 -10.70
CA GLU A 60 -21.06 2.26 -10.24
C GLU A 60 -20.91 2.43 -8.73
N ALA A 61 -21.29 1.41 -7.94
CA ALA A 61 -21.15 1.45 -6.49
C ALA A 61 -19.67 1.42 -6.08
N MET A 62 -18.86 0.59 -6.74
CA MET A 62 -17.42 0.53 -6.46
C MET A 62 -16.70 1.82 -6.85
N LYS A 63 -17.05 2.46 -7.96
CA LYS A 63 -16.49 3.77 -8.35
C LYS A 63 -16.78 4.83 -7.27
N ARG A 64 -18.00 4.83 -6.71
CA ARG A 64 -18.36 5.71 -5.59
C ARG A 64 -17.53 5.38 -4.35
N MET A 65 -17.41 4.10 -3.98
CA MET A 65 -16.60 3.67 -2.82
C MET A 65 -15.14 4.11 -2.95
N GLN A 66 -14.53 3.97 -4.13
CA GLN A 66 -13.16 4.41 -4.42
C GLN A 66 -12.94 5.93 -4.34
N THR A 67 -14.01 6.72 -4.28
CA THR A 67 -13.93 8.18 -4.04
C THR A 67 -14.28 8.58 -2.61
N SER A 68 -14.83 7.66 -1.81
CA SER A 68 -15.29 7.91 -0.44
C SER A 68 -14.13 7.90 0.56
N ASN A 69 -14.06 8.96 1.39
CA ASN A 69 -13.19 9.01 2.56
C ASN A 69 -13.98 8.59 3.79
N VAL A 70 -13.42 7.71 4.62
CA VAL A 70 -14.09 7.15 5.80
C VAL A 70 -13.28 7.45 7.05
N LEU A 71 -13.94 7.86 8.14
CA LEU A 71 -13.35 7.99 9.48
C LEU A 71 -13.88 6.86 10.36
N VAL A 72 -12.97 6.09 10.96
CA VAL A 72 -13.30 5.09 12.00
C VAL A 72 -12.81 5.63 13.34
N SER A 73 -13.74 5.90 14.25
CA SER A 73 -13.41 6.38 15.61
C SER A 73 -13.59 5.25 16.62
N GLY A 74 -12.50 4.84 17.25
CA GLY A 74 -12.35 3.69 18.14
C GLY A 74 -11.83 2.46 17.40
N LEU A 75 -10.72 1.88 17.89
CA LEU A 75 -10.02 0.73 17.30
C LEU A 75 -9.86 -0.43 18.29
N ARG A 76 -10.88 -0.66 19.12
CA ARG A 76 -11.04 -1.95 19.80
C ARG A 76 -11.46 -3.02 18.79
N GLY A 77 -11.68 -4.27 19.22
CA GLY A 77 -11.91 -5.39 18.30
C GLY A 77 -12.94 -5.16 17.17
N LEU A 78 -14.08 -4.55 17.49
CA LEU A 78 -15.07 -4.19 16.46
C LEU A 78 -14.53 -3.16 15.46
N GLY A 79 -13.87 -2.11 15.95
CA GLY A 79 -13.36 -1.02 15.13
C GLY A 79 -12.31 -1.50 14.13
N VAL A 80 -11.42 -2.41 14.57
CA VAL A 80 -10.40 -3.01 13.69
C VAL A 80 -11.03 -3.95 12.66
N GLU A 81 -11.98 -4.78 13.05
CA GLU A 81 -12.68 -5.67 12.11
C GLU A 81 -13.45 -4.88 11.03
N VAL A 82 -14.10 -3.78 11.43
CA VAL A 82 -14.77 -2.86 10.49
C VAL A 82 -13.75 -2.19 9.58
N ALA A 83 -12.64 -1.67 10.13
CA ALA A 83 -11.58 -1.03 9.34
C ALA A 83 -10.98 -2.00 8.32
N LYS A 84 -10.70 -3.25 8.72
CA LYS A 84 -10.23 -4.32 7.84
C LYS A 84 -11.18 -4.52 6.66
N ASN A 85 -12.47 -4.66 6.92
CA ASN A 85 -13.46 -4.88 5.87
C ASN A 85 -13.63 -3.66 4.95
N LEU A 86 -13.50 -2.44 5.46
CA LEU A 86 -13.52 -1.21 4.64
C LEU A 86 -12.30 -1.09 3.73
N ILE A 87 -11.10 -1.40 4.25
CA ILE A 87 -9.84 -1.36 3.50
C ILE A 87 -9.87 -2.42 2.39
N LEU A 88 -10.28 -3.66 2.72
CA LEU A 88 -10.47 -4.72 1.73
C LEU A 88 -11.62 -4.42 0.75
N GLY A 89 -12.57 -3.58 1.15
CA GLY A 89 -13.68 -3.11 0.31
C GLY A 89 -13.29 -2.06 -0.73
N GLY A 90 -12.05 -1.54 -0.72
CA GLY A 90 -11.56 -0.65 -1.78
C GLY A 90 -12.10 0.78 -1.70
N VAL A 91 -12.15 1.38 -0.51
CA VAL A 91 -12.47 2.81 -0.34
C VAL A 91 -11.26 3.72 -0.63
N LYS A 92 -11.49 5.02 -0.88
CA LYS A 92 -10.41 5.98 -1.20
C LYS A 92 -9.36 6.10 -0.09
N SER A 93 -9.85 6.33 1.12
CA SER A 93 -9.02 6.51 2.31
C SER A 93 -9.80 6.14 3.55
N VAL A 94 -9.10 5.59 4.54
CA VAL A 94 -9.63 5.35 5.87
C VAL A 94 -8.75 6.10 6.86
N THR A 95 -9.35 7.02 7.61
CA THR A 95 -8.72 7.70 8.73
C THR A 95 -9.12 6.97 10.00
N LEU A 96 -8.14 6.60 10.81
CA LEU A 96 -8.36 5.90 12.08
C LEU A 96 -8.13 6.88 13.23
N HIS A 97 -9.07 6.91 14.17
CA HIS A 97 -9.00 7.76 15.37
C HIS A 97 -9.22 6.90 16.61
N ASP A 98 -8.15 6.61 17.36
CA ASP A 98 -8.25 6.02 18.68
C ASP A 98 -7.30 6.76 19.64
N PRO A 99 -7.83 7.59 20.56
CA PRO A 99 -7.00 8.34 21.50
C PRO A 99 -6.55 7.50 22.72
N HIS A 100 -7.04 6.27 22.86
CA HIS A 100 -6.74 5.43 24.02
C HIS A 100 -5.50 4.56 23.80
N GLU A 101 -4.71 4.35 24.86
CA GLU A 101 -3.58 3.41 24.83
C GLU A 101 -4.07 1.96 24.75
N ALA A 102 -3.36 1.13 23.99
CA ALA A 102 -3.67 -0.29 23.87
C ALA A 102 -3.38 -1.01 25.20
N THR A 103 -4.34 -1.81 25.65
CA THR A 103 -4.25 -2.61 26.87
C THR A 103 -4.31 -4.10 26.56
N TRP A 104 -3.86 -4.94 27.50
CA TRP A 104 -3.91 -6.40 27.33
C TRP A 104 -5.30 -6.95 27.04
N THR A 105 -6.36 -6.28 27.53
CA THR A 105 -7.75 -6.68 27.25
C THR A 105 -8.17 -6.44 25.80
N ASP A 106 -7.52 -5.52 25.09
CA ASP A 106 -7.86 -5.22 23.70
C ASP A 106 -7.43 -6.37 22.76
N LEU A 107 -6.35 -7.10 23.09
CA LEU A 107 -5.86 -8.25 22.32
C LEU A 107 -6.85 -9.43 22.26
N ALA A 108 -7.90 -9.43 23.08
CA ALA A 108 -8.91 -10.49 23.02
C ALA A 108 -9.67 -10.51 21.68
N SER A 109 -9.71 -9.37 20.97
CA SER A 109 -10.47 -9.26 19.72
C SER A 109 -9.97 -8.23 18.72
N GLN A 110 -8.87 -7.50 19.02
CA GLN A 110 -8.25 -6.54 18.11
C GLN A 110 -7.53 -7.22 16.96
#